data_AF-A0A9N9W990-F1
#
_entry.id   AF-A0A9N9W990-F1
#
_cell.length_a   1.000
_cell.length_b   1.000
_cell.length_c   1.000
_cell.angle_alpha   90.00
_cell.angle_beta   90.00
_cell.angle_gamma   90.00
#
_symmetry.space_group_name_H-M   'P 1'
#
loop_
_entity.id
_entity.type
_entity.pdbx_description
1 polymer ?
#
loop_
_entity_poly.entity_id
_entity_poly.type
_entity_poly.pdbx_seq_one_letter_code
_entity_poly.pdbx_strand_id
1 'polypeptide(L)'
;MNPDPTVRHSFWSVVVGGTLYWTSMFCANQASVQKYLSVERISQVRVALWVSAIGLTAVYSVNFITGALLAVHYADCDPLQAGITNGSDRLLPLYVMRELGVSKGVPGFFVAGIFAASLGTVASALNSLAAVACQDLATGLLGLTLPEDKGALIARWVCFVCGAVSFALVFAVERLGPVLQLALSFNGMTGGVTLGLFSLGMLFPWANAKGAVAGGVFGLLLVIVAGGGAQLAQKALRISARLGSERRRSSSVRPPSLADDKDMRRRRRLSEMAGGVFYSDLPSDYHHDNPALRLSEKPPPDDYNYNNSFKLESTSIEDSSQC
;
A
#
# COMPACT_ATOMS: atom_id res chain seq x y z
N MET A 1 4.93 -2.69 26.80
CA MET A 1 3.69 -2.55 26.00
C MET A 1 3.16 -1.13 26.17
N ASN A 2 3.35 -0.23 25.19
CA ASN A 2 2.94 1.17 25.32
C ASN A 2 1.41 1.30 25.09
N PRO A 3 0.63 1.83 26.05
CA PRO A 3 -0.82 2.04 25.90
C PRO A 3 -1.20 3.32 25.14
N ASP A 4 -0.22 4.07 24.62
CA ASP A 4 -0.48 5.30 23.87
C ASP A 4 -1.34 5.05 22.62
N PRO A 5 -2.56 5.65 22.55
CA PRO A 5 -3.48 5.48 21.43
C PRO A 5 -3.03 6.23 20.16
N THR A 6 -2.02 7.09 20.24
CA THR A 6 -1.47 7.80 19.08
C THR A 6 -0.47 6.97 18.28
N VAL A 7 0.06 5.89 18.88
CA VAL A 7 0.96 4.96 18.20
C VAL A 7 0.14 4.05 17.27
N ARG A 8 0.38 4.20 15.96
CA ARG A 8 -0.39 3.54 14.88
C ARG A 8 -0.50 2.00 15.05
N HIS A 9 0.57 1.35 15.44
CA HIS A 9 0.62 -0.10 15.69
C HIS A 9 1.20 -0.34 17.08
N SER A 10 0.38 -0.14 18.11
CA SER A 10 0.71 -0.56 19.47
C SER A 10 0.30 -2.01 19.69
N PHE A 11 0.89 -2.66 20.69
CA PHE A 11 0.46 -4.01 21.10
C PHE A 11 -1.06 -4.05 21.33
N TRP A 12 -1.61 -3.03 22.00
CA TRP A 12 -3.03 -2.93 22.31
C TRP A 12 -3.90 -2.69 21.07
N SER A 13 -3.48 -1.82 20.15
CA SER A 13 -4.25 -1.56 18.94
C SER A 13 -4.30 -2.79 18.04
N VAL A 14 -3.22 -3.58 17.99
CA VAL A 14 -3.15 -4.82 17.21
C VAL A 14 -3.96 -5.93 17.87
N VAL A 15 -3.82 -6.15 19.18
CA VAL A 15 -4.52 -7.25 19.86
C VAL A 15 -6.01 -6.96 19.97
N VAL A 16 -6.40 -5.81 20.53
CA VAL A 16 -7.83 -5.47 20.74
C VAL A 16 -8.49 -5.13 19.41
N GLY A 17 -7.88 -4.21 18.64
CA GLY A 17 -8.43 -3.80 17.35
C GLY A 17 -8.43 -4.93 16.33
N GLY A 18 -7.38 -5.75 16.29
CA GLY A 18 -7.32 -6.94 15.43
C GLY A 18 -8.37 -7.97 15.82
N THR A 19 -8.57 -8.24 17.12
CA THR A 19 -9.61 -9.17 17.56
C THR A 19 -11.00 -8.70 17.10
N LEU A 20 -11.35 -7.43 17.36
CA LEU A 20 -12.64 -6.87 16.93
C LEU A 20 -12.80 -6.87 15.40
N TYR A 21 -11.74 -6.54 14.67
CA TYR A 21 -11.71 -6.59 13.21
C TYR A 21 -12.01 -7.99 12.68
N TRP A 22 -11.33 -9.01 13.20
CA TRP A 22 -11.55 -10.40 12.80
C TRP A 22 -12.92 -10.92 13.22
N THR A 23 -13.38 -10.59 14.43
CA THR A 23 -14.74 -10.93 14.88
C THR A 23 -15.78 -10.33 13.94
N SER A 24 -15.65 -9.07 13.56
CA SER A 24 -16.55 -8.45 12.58
C SER A 24 -16.50 -9.18 11.23
N MET A 25 -15.29 -9.48 10.74
CA MET A 25 -15.09 -10.15 9.46
C MET A 25 -15.70 -11.56 9.40
N PHE A 26 -15.68 -12.31 10.50
CA PHE A 26 -16.25 -13.65 10.54
C PHE A 26 -17.71 -13.67 10.97
N CYS A 27 -18.18 -12.78 11.83
CA CYS A 27 -19.53 -12.87 12.42
C CYS A 27 -20.56 -11.96 11.75
N ALA A 28 -20.16 -10.77 11.28
CA ALA A 28 -21.08 -9.73 10.83
C ALA A 28 -20.97 -9.42 9.33
N ASN A 29 -19.89 -9.85 8.67
CA ASN A 29 -19.69 -9.65 7.24
C ASN A 29 -20.58 -10.59 6.42
N GLN A 30 -21.32 -10.03 5.47
CA GLN A 30 -22.24 -10.79 4.62
C GLN A 30 -21.56 -11.93 3.87
N ALA A 31 -20.34 -11.73 3.37
CA ALA A 31 -19.60 -12.75 2.62
C ALA A 31 -19.22 -13.97 3.47
N SER A 32 -19.15 -13.81 4.79
CA SER A 32 -18.87 -14.88 5.73
C SER A 32 -20.16 -15.56 6.16
N VAL A 33 -21.18 -14.76 6.52
CA VAL A 33 -22.51 -15.27 6.93
C VAL A 33 -23.14 -16.14 5.84
N GLN A 34 -23.06 -15.72 4.57
CA GLN A 34 -23.59 -16.50 3.44
C GLN A 34 -22.98 -17.91 3.34
N LYS A 35 -21.67 -18.04 3.60
CA LYS A 35 -20.98 -19.34 3.56
C LYS A 35 -21.42 -20.26 4.69
N TYR A 36 -21.83 -19.70 5.83
CA TYR A 36 -22.36 -20.49 6.93
C TYR A 36 -23.80 -20.94 6.65
N LEU A 37 -24.58 -20.13 5.95
CA LEU A 37 -25.95 -20.48 5.57
C LEU A 37 -26.02 -21.47 4.40
N SER A 38 -24.94 -21.65 3.64
CA SER A 38 -24.87 -22.62 2.55
C SER A 38 -24.57 -24.06 2.99
N VAL A 39 -24.37 -24.31 4.28
CA VAL A 39 -24.15 -25.66 4.82
C VAL A 39 -25.32 -26.09 5.70
N GLU A 40 -25.63 -27.39 5.68
CA GLU A 40 -26.82 -27.93 6.33
C GLU A 40 -26.71 -27.98 7.86
N ARG A 41 -25.49 -28.18 8.38
CA ARG A 41 -25.26 -28.46 9.80
C ARG A 41 -24.29 -27.48 10.44
N ILE A 42 -24.63 -27.03 11.66
CA ILE A 42 -23.76 -26.16 12.49
C ILE A 42 -22.40 -26.81 12.77
N SER A 43 -22.32 -28.14 12.87
CA SER A 43 -21.06 -28.86 13.04
C SER A 43 -20.10 -28.64 11.86
N GLN A 44 -20.62 -28.55 10.63
CA GLN A 44 -19.81 -28.26 9.44
C GLN A 44 -19.28 -26.82 9.47
N VAL A 45 -20.11 -25.86 9.91
CA VAL A 45 -19.67 -24.46 10.12
C VAL A 45 -18.51 -24.40 11.12
N ARG A 46 -18.61 -25.11 12.25
CA ARG A 46 -17.55 -25.13 13.28
C ARG A 46 -16.23 -25.67 12.74
N VAL A 47 -16.28 -26.77 11.98
CA VAL A 47 -15.08 -27.34 11.34
C VAL A 47 -14.51 -26.36 10.31
N ALA A 48 -15.35 -25.76 9.47
CA ALA A 48 -14.93 -24.78 8.48
C ALA A 48 -14.25 -23.55 9.11
N LEU A 49 -14.74 -23.08 10.26
CA LEU A 49 -14.14 -21.99 11.03
C LEU A 49 -12.76 -22.37 11.58
N TRP A 50 -12.60 -23.58 12.13
CA TRP A 50 -11.30 -24.05 12.62
C TRP A 50 -10.27 -24.22 11.48
N VAL A 51 -10.70 -24.81 10.37
CA VAL A 51 -9.85 -24.93 9.16
C VAL A 51 -9.44 -23.54 8.65
N SER A 52 -10.38 -22.58 8.64
CA SER A 52 -10.10 -21.20 8.25
C SER A 52 -9.11 -20.52 9.21
N ALA A 53 -9.25 -20.71 10.53
CA ALA A 53 -8.37 -20.12 11.53
C ALA A 53 -6.93 -20.66 11.42
N ILE A 54 -6.78 -21.98 11.30
CA ILE A 54 -5.46 -22.63 11.13
C ILE A 54 -4.84 -22.21 9.79
N GLY A 55 -5.61 -22.27 8.70
CA GLY A 55 -5.14 -21.88 7.37
C GLY A 55 -4.70 -20.42 7.31
N LEU A 56 -5.47 -19.51 7.89
CA LEU A 56 -5.14 -18.09 7.95
C LEU A 56 -3.89 -17.82 8.79
N THR A 57 -3.73 -18.52 9.92
CA THR A 57 -2.52 -18.44 10.75
C THR A 57 -1.28 -18.88 9.97
N ALA A 58 -1.38 -19.98 9.21
CA ALA A 58 -0.31 -20.46 8.36
C ALA A 58 0.05 -19.45 7.26
N VAL A 59 -0.95 -18.90 6.57
CA VAL A 59 -0.74 -17.85 5.54
C VAL A 59 -0.06 -16.61 6.11
N TYR A 60 -0.52 -16.11 7.27
CA TYR A 60 0.14 -14.94 7.89
C TYR A 60 1.57 -15.22 8.34
N SER A 61 1.85 -16.43 8.82
CA SER A 61 3.21 -16.84 9.19
C SER A 61 4.14 -16.86 7.98
N VAL A 62 3.67 -17.40 6.85
CA VAL A 62 4.42 -17.38 5.58
C VAL A 62 4.66 -15.94 5.13
N ASN A 63 3.63 -15.08 5.13
CA ASN A 63 3.77 -13.67 4.75
C ASN A 63 4.78 -12.92 5.63
N PHE A 64 4.80 -13.20 6.93
CA PHE A 64 5.76 -12.59 7.85
C PHE A 64 7.20 -13.02 7.54
N ILE A 65 7.42 -14.32 7.32
CA ILE A 65 8.73 -14.86 6.92
C ILE A 65 9.18 -14.27 5.58
N THR A 66 8.28 -14.21 4.59
CA THR A 66 8.56 -13.58 3.29
C THR A 66 8.92 -12.10 3.44
N GLY A 67 8.21 -11.35 4.27
CA GLY A 67 8.55 -9.96 4.56
C GLY A 67 9.92 -9.78 5.23
N ALA A 68 10.27 -10.66 6.17
CA ALA A 68 11.59 -10.67 6.81
C ALA A 68 12.71 -11.02 5.82
N LEU A 69 12.49 -12.00 4.94
CA LEU A 69 13.42 -12.37 3.88
C LEU A 69 13.69 -11.20 2.92
N LEU A 70 12.63 -10.51 2.49
CA LEU A 70 12.75 -9.31 1.65
C LEU A 70 13.53 -8.20 2.35
N ALA A 71 13.29 -8.00 3.65
CA ALA A 71 13.98 -6.97 4.43
C ALA A 71 15.48 -7.25 4.55
N VAL A 72 15.88 -8.52 4.69
CA VAL A 72 17.30 -8.92 4.72
C VAL A 72 17.92 -8.84 3.32
N HIS A 73 17.21 -9.29 2.28
CA HIS A 73 17.72 -9.27 0.92
C HIS A 73 17.95 -7.85 0.37
N TYR A 74 17.04 -6.92 0.67
CA TYR A 74 17.14 -5.51 0.28
C TYR A 74 17.80 -4.63 1.37
N ALA A 75 18.56 -5.21 2.30
CA ALA A 75 19.21 -4.45 3.37
C ALA A 75 20.31 -3.52 2.84
N ASP A 76 21.12 -4.00 1.89
CA ASP A 76 22.25 -3.25 1.33
C ASP A 76 21.82 -2.29 0.21
N CYS A 77 20.77 -2.66 -0.53
CA CYS A 77 20.11 -1.75 -1.43
C CYS A 77 18.58 -1.88 -1.37
N ASP A 78 17.96 -0.78 -0.94
CA ASP A 78 16.52 -0.61 -0.98
C ASP A 78 16.07 -0.16 -2.38
N PRO A 79 15.35 -1.00 -3.16
CA PRO A 79 14.91 -0.66 -4.51
C PRO A 79 13.89 0.50 -4.53
N LEU A 80 13.27 0.85 -3.40
CA LEU A 80 12.42 2.02 -3.28
C LEU A 80 13.24 3.31 -3.24
N GLN A 81 14.40 3.30 -2.57
CA GLN A 81 15.32 4.45 -2.50
C GLN A 81 16.14 4.59 -3.79
N ALA A 82 16.49 3.48 -4.42
CA ALA A 82 17.16 3.46 -5.72
C ALA A 82 16.25 3.90 -6.89
N GLY A 83 14.95 4.15 -6.66
CA GLY A 83 14.01 4.58 -7.70
C GLY A 83 13.60 3.49 -8.68
N ILE A 84 13.91 2.22 -8.38
CA ILE A 84 13.58 1.06 -9.21
C ILE A 84 12.07 0.74 -9.10
N THR A 85 11.47 0.97 -7.94
CA THR A 85 10.03 0.80 -7.72
C THR A 85 9.40 2.03 -7.08
N ASN A 86 8.13 2.29 -7.42
CA ASN A 86 7.33 3.40 -6.90
C ASN A 86 6.41 2.99 -5.74
N GLY A 87 6.49 1.75 -5.24
CA GLY A 87 5.63 1.27 -4.15
C GLY A 87 6.13 0.02 -3.44
N SER A 88 5.87 -0.03 -2.13
CA SER A 88 6.20 -1.16 -1.24
C SER A 88 5.57 -2.47 -1.69
N ASP A 89 4.37 -2.40 -2.26
CA ASP A 89 3.58 -3.59 -2.59
C ASP A 89 4.14 -4.36 -3.81
N ARG A 90 5.11 -3.75 -4.52
CA ARG A 90 5.78 -4.34 -5.69
C ARG A 90 7.10 -5.05 -5.36
N LEU A 91 7.57 -4.97 -4.11
CA LEU A 91 8.83 -5.58 -3.67
C LEU A 91 8.84 -7.09 -3.86
N LEU A 92 7.80 -7.78 -3.38
CA LEU A 92 7.71 -9.23 -3.49
C LEU A 92 7.61 -9.72 -4.95
N PRO A 93 6.74 -9.15 -5.81
CA PRO A 93 6.75 -9.48 -7.23
C PRO A 93 8.11 -9.23 -7.90
N LEU A 94 8.79 -8.14 -7.57
CA LEU A 94 10.11 -7.83 -8.12
C LEU A 94 11.15 -8.89 -7.73
N TYR A 95 11.17 -9.30 -6.47
CA TYR A 95 12.02 -10.37 -5.98
C TYR A 95 11.77 -11.70 -6.71
N VAL A 96 10.50 -12.10 -6.86
CA VAL A 96 10.14 -13.34 -7.55
C VAL A 96 10.57 -13.31 -9.03
N MET A 97 10.37 -12.18 -9.71
CA MET A 97 10.74 -12.04 -11.11
C MET A 97 12.25 -12.07 -11.34
N ARG A 98 13.04 -11.49 -10.43
CA ARG A 98 14.51 -11.47 -10.53
C ARG A 98 15.16 -12.77 -10.08
N GLU A 99 14.92 -13.16 -8.84
CA GLU A 99 15.65 -14.26 -8.20
C GLU A 99 15.11 -15.62 -8.62
N LEU A 100 13.79 -15.75 -8.76
CA LEU A 100 13.14 -17.00 -9.12
C LEU A 100 12.87 -17.12 -10.62
N GLY A 101 13.24 -16.08 -11.40
CA GLY A 101 13.10 -16.05 -12.86
C GLY A 101 13.95 -17.07 -13.60
N VAL A 102 15.04 -17.55 -12.99
CA VAL A 102 15.91 -18.61 -13.54
C VAL A 102 15.13 -19.91 -13.73
N SER A 103 14.19 -20.19 -12.83
CA SER A 103 13.33 -21.38 -12.89
C SER A 103 12.09 -21.10 -13.75
N LYS A 104 12.14 -21.52 -15.01
CA LYS A 104 11.02 -21.37 -15.95
C LYS A 104 9.72 -21.94 -15.34
N GLY A 105 8.71 -21.08 -15.19
CA GLY A 105 7.39 -21.44 -14.68
C GLY A 105 7.09 -20.96 -13.25
N VAL A 106 8.10 -20.76 -12.39
CA VAL A 106 7.88 -20.31 -11.00
C VAL A 106 7.22 -18.93 -10.94
N PRO A 107 7.70 -17.90 -11.69
CA PRO A 107 7.03 -16.60 -11.69
C PRO A 107 5.60 -16.68 -12.25
N GLY A 108 5.38 -17.52 -13.27
CA GLY A 108 4.05 -17.74 -13.85
C GLY A 108 3.06 -18.35 -12.85
N PHE A 109 3.50 -19.37 -12.10
CA PHE A 109 2.69 -19.98 -11.03
C PHE A 109 2.40 -18.99 -9.90
N PHE A 110 3.39 -18.18 -9.50
CA PHE A 110 3.21 -17.12 -8.50
C PHE A 110 2.15 -16.11 -8.92
N VAL A 111 2.26 -15.57 -10.14
CA VAL A 111 1.29 -14.61 -10.69
C VAL A 111 -0.09 -15.24 -10.82
N ALA A 112 -0.18 -16.49 -11.31
CA ALA A 112 -1.45 -17.22 -11.39
C ALA A 112 -2.12 -17.41 -10.01
N GLY A 113 -1.33 -17.72 -8.97
CA GLY A 113 -1.82 -17.84 -7.59
C GLY A 113 -2.39 -16.53 -7.04
N ILE A 114 -1.71 -15.40 -7.29
CA ILE A 114 -2.20 -14.06 -6.89
C ILE A 114 -3.53 -13.75 -7.58
N PHE A 115 -3.64 -14.00 -8.88
CA PHE A 115 -4.88 -13.77 -9.62
C PHE A 115 -5.99 -14.68 -9.12
N ALA A 116 -5.74 -15.97 -8.90
CA ALA A 116 -6.73 -16.90 -8.37
C ALA A 116 -7.26 -16.46 -7.00
N ALA A 117 -6.37 -16.08 -6.07
CA ALA A 117 -6.76 -15.59 -4.75
C ALA A 117 -7.57 -14.29 -4.81
N SER A 118 -7.13 -13.35 -5.66
CA SER A 118 -7.80 -12.05 -5.85
C SER A 118 -9.19 -12.22 -6.46
N LEU A 119 -9.31 -13.02 -7.53
CA LEU A 119 -10.59 -13.30 -8.19
C LEU A 119 -11.56 -14.01 -7.25
N GLY A 120 -11.10 -14.94 -6.41
CA GLY A 120 -11.94 -15.59 -5.41
C GLY A 120 -12.54 -14.62 -4.39
N THR A 121 -11.75 -13.64 -3.95
CA THR A 121 -12.21 -12.61 -3.00
C THR A 121 -13.17 -11.63 -3.67
N VAL A 122 -12.88 -11.17 -4.89
CA VAL A 122 -13.76 -10.30 -5.67
C VAL A 122 -15.09 -10.97 -5.95
N ALA A 123 -15.09 -12.25 -6.37
CA ALA A 123 -16.32 -13.00 -6.63
C ALA A 123 -17.18 -13.12 -5.36
N SER A 124 -16.57 -13.45 -4.22
CA SER A 124 -17.28 -13.54 -2.93
C SER A 124 -17.86 -12.18 -2.51
N ALA A 125 -17.13 -11.08 -2.73
CA ALA A 125 -17.58 -9.74 -2.40
C ALA A 125 -18.74 -9.28 -3.30
N LEU A 126 -18.65 -9.49 -4.62
CA LEU A 126 -19.70 -9.15 -5.57
C LEU A 126 -20.98 -9.95 -5.33
N ASN A 127 -20.87 -11.24 -5.02
CA ASN A 127 -22.03 -12.08 -4.67
C ASN A 127 -22.74 -11.56 -3.41
N SER A 128 -21.96 -11.15 -2.41
CA SER A 128 -22.50 -10.61 -1.16
C SER A 128 -23.17 -9.26 -1.39
N LEU A 129 -22.55 -8.40 -2.21
CA LEU A 129 -23.07 -7.09 -2.54
C LEU A 129 -24.36 -7.19 -3.36
N ALA A 130 -24.45 -8.12 -4.30
CA ALA A 130 -25.67 -8.36 -5.05
C ALA A 130 -26.81 -8.88 -4.16
N ALA A 131 -26.51 -9.76 -3.21
CA ALA A 131 -27.51 -10.21 -2.24
C ALA A 131 -28.03 -9.07 -1.37
N VAL A 132 -27.14 -8.21 -0.84
CA VAL A 132 -27.54 -7.02 -0.05
C VAL A 132 -28.34 -6.05 -0.92
N ALA A 133 -27.93 -5.82 -2.17
CA ALA A 133 -28.65 -4.93 -3.07
C ALA A 133 -30.07 -5.46 -3.42
N CYS A 134 -30.25 -6.76 -3.60
CA CYS A 134 -31.55 -7.33 -3.92
C CYS A 134 -32.45 -7.45 -2.67
N GLN A 135 -31.91 -7.97 -1.57
CA GLN A 135 -32.70 -8.29 -0.39
C GLN A 135 -32.91 -7.06 0.51
N ASP A 136 -31.83 -6.36 0.83
CA ASP A 136 -31.88 -5.27 1.82
C ASP A 136 -32.30 -3.95 1.16
N LEU A 137 -31.77 -3.64 -0.02
CA LEU A 137 -32.06 -2.38 -0.70
C LEU A 137 -33.35 -2.46 -1.55
N ALA A 138 -33.43 -3.37 -2.52
CA ALA A 138 -34.59 -3.42 -3.42
C ALA A 138 -35.85 -3.92 -2.71
N THR A 139 -35.79 -5.06 -2.03
CA THR A 139 -36.97 -5.62 -1.35
C THR A 139 -37.24 -4.94 -0.01
N GLY A 140 -36.22 -4.79 0.84
CA GLY A 140 -36.36 -4.23 2.18
C GLY A 140 -36.65 -2.74 2.20
N LEU A 141 -35.80 -1.92 1.55
CA LEU A 141 -35.92 -0.45 1.61
C LEU A 141 -36.90 0.12 0.58
N LEU A 142 -36.86 -0.36 -0.66
CA LEU A 142 -37.67 0.18 -1.75
C LEU A 142 -39.02 -0.55 -1.92
N GLY A 143 -39.23 -1.67 -1.23
CA GLY A 143 -40.47 -2.45 -1.31
C GLY A 143 -40.72 -3.09 -2.67
N LEU A 144 -39.68 -3.26 -3.49
CA LEU A 144 -39.79 -3.88 -4.81
C LEU A 144 -39.90 -5.40 -4.63
N THR A 145 -41.00 -5.98 -5.12
CA THR A 145 -41.18 -7.43 -5.14
C THR A 145 -40.41 -8.02 -6.32
N LEU A 146 -39.29 -8.70 -6.06
CA LEU A 146 -38.58 -9.42 -7.11
C LEU A 146 -39.34 -10.71 -7.49
N PRO A 147 -39.55 -10.98 -8.78
CA PRO A 147 -40.14 -12.25 -9.22
C PRO A 147 -39.24 -13.43 -8.84
N GLU A 148 -39.81 -14.45 -8.19
CA GLU A 148 -39.08 -15.64 -7.70
C GLU A 148 -38.33 -16.35 -8.85
N ASP A 149 -38.93 -16.42 -10.03
CA ASP A 149 -38.38 -17.11 -11.20
C ASP A 149 -37.18 -16.36 -11.83
N LYS A 150 -37.03 -15.06 -11.55
CA LYS A 150 -36.02 -14.19 -12.17
C LYS A 150 -34.95 -13.71 -11.20
N GLY A 151 -34.99 -14.11 -9.92
CA GLY A 151 -34.04 -13.68 -8.90
C GLY A 151 -32.58 -13.90 -9.29
N ALA A 152 -32.25 -15.07 -9.83
CA ALA A 152 -30.87 -15.38 -10.27
C ALA A 152 -30.40 -14.51 -11.45
N LEU A 153 -31.30 -14.19 -12.39
CA LEU A 153 -30.97 -13.33 -13.52
C LEU A 153 -30.75 -11.88 -13.04
N ILE A 154 -31.61 -11.40 -12.15
CA ILE A 154 -31.49 -10.05 -11.57
C ILE A 154 -30.19 -9.95 -10.76
N ALA A 155 -29.90 -10.93 -9.90
CA ALA A 155 -28.66 -10.95 -9.12
C ALA A 155 -27.41 -10.95 -10.00
N ARG A 156 -27.43 -11.66 -11.14
CA ARG A 156 -26.35 -11.63 -12.14
C ARG A 156 -26.12 -10.24 -12.73
N TRP A 157 -27.19 -9.54 -13.10
CA TRP A 157 -27.09 -8.16 -13.61
C TRP A 157 -26.61 -7.19 -12.55
N VAL A 158 -27.10 -7.32 -11.32
CA VAL A 158 -26.63 -6.51 -10.18
C VAL A 158 -25.14 -6.77 -9.93
N CYS A 159 -24.69 -8.03 -9.91
CA CYS A 159 -23.26 -8.38 -9.83
C CYS A 159 -22.44 -7.71 -10.93
N PHE A 160 -22.91 -7.72 -12.18
CA PHE A 160 -22.20 -7.09 -13.30
C PHE A 160 -22.08 -5.58 -13.12
N VAL A 161 -23.18 -4.90 -12.76
CA VAL A 161 -23.19 -3.45 -12.52
C VAL A 161 -22.28 -3.09 -11.34
N CYS A 162 -22.39 -3.80 -10.22
CA CYS A 162 -21.51 -3.60 -9.06
C CYS A 162 -20.03 -3.84 -9.42
N GLY A 163 -19.74 -4.83 -10.25
CA GLY A 163 -18.40 -5.11 -10.77
C GLY A 163 -17.85 -3.97 -11.63
N ALA A 164 -18.66 -3.45 -12.56
CA ALA A 164 -18.29 -2.32 -13.40
C ALA A 164 -18.03 -1.04 -12.58
N VAL A 165 -18.88 -0.75 -11.59
CA VAL A 165 -18.68 0.37 -10.66
C VAL A 165 -17.41 0.17 -9.83
N SER A 166 -17.18 -1.05 -9.32
CA SER A 166 -15.96 -1.37 -8.55
C SER A 166 -14.70 -1.20 -9.39
N PHE A 167 -14.72 -1.60 -10.66
CA PHE A 167 -13.61 -1.40 -11.59
C PHE A 167 -13.36 0.08 -11.86
N ALA A 168 -14.41 0.88 -12.08
CA ALA A 168 -14.27 2.33 -12.25
C ALA A 168 -13.66 3.01 -11.01
N LEU A 169 -13.98 2.54 -9.81
CA LEU A 169 -13.42 3.06 -8.56
C LEU A 169 -11.91 2.77 -8.39
N VAL A 170 -11.34 1.77 -9.08
CA VAL A 170 -9.90 1.47 -9.00
C VAL A 170 -9.06 2.68 -9.36
N PHE A 171 -9.44 3.40 -10.43
CA PHE A 171 -8.72 4.61 -10.88
C PHE A 171 -8.71 5.75 -9.85
N ALA A 172 -9.71 5.79 -8.96
CA ALA A 172 -9.74 6.74 -7.84
C ALA A 172 -8.87 6.25 -6.67
N VAL A 173 -8.94 4.96 -6.34
CA VAL A 173 -8.22 4.35 -5.20
C VAL A 173 -6.71 4.37 -5.41
N GLU A 174 -6.22 4.23 -6.65
CA GLU A 174 -4.79 4.35 -6.97
C GLU A 174 -4.18 5.69 -6.56
N ARG A 175 -5.00 6.74 -6.38
CA ARG A 175 -4.56 8.06 -5.93
C ARG A 175 -4.55 8.22 -4.40
N LEU A 176 -5.04 7.24 -3.65
CA LEU A 176 -5.34 7.38 -2.21
C LEU A 176 -4.25 6.86 -1.25
N GLY A 177 -3.05 6.57 -1.74
CA GLY A 177 -1.92 6.14 -0.91
C GLY A 177 -1.87 4.62 -0.70
N PRO A 178 -1.27 4.11 0.40
CA PRO A 178 -1.13 2.67 0.61
C PRO A 178 -2.49 1.96 0.69
N VAL A 179 -2.75 1.09 -0.29
CA VAL A 179 -4.06 0.44 -0.49
C VAL A 179 -4.44 -0.42 0.70
N LEU A 180 -3.48 -1.17 1.26
CA LEU A 180 -3.70 -2.01 2.44
C LEU A 180 -4.25 -1.20 3.63
N GLN A 181 -3.67 -0.03 3.88
CA GLN A 181 -4.09 0.80 5.01
C GLN A 181 -5.49 1.38 4.79
N LEU A 182 -5.79 1.78 3.55
CA LEU A 182 -7.09 2.29 3.19
C LEU A 182 -8.18 1.21 3.38
N ALA A 183 -7.91 -0.01 2.91
CA ALA A 183 -8.81 -1.16 3.05
C ALA A 183 -9.06 -1.51 4.52
N LEU A 184 -7.99 -1.62 5.33
CA LEU A 184 -8.10 -1.90 6.77
C LEU A 184 -8.89 -0.81 7.51
N SER A 185 -8.68 0.46 7.13
CA SER A 185 -9.42 1.57 7.73
C SER A 185 -10.91 1.50 7.40
N PHE A 186 -11.28 1.37 6.13
CA PHE A 186 -12.70 1.26 5.74
C PHE A 186 -13.38 0.06 6.37
N ASN A 187 -12.74 -1.11 6.32
CA ASN A 187 -13.31 -2.32 6.87
C ASN A 187 -13.40 -2.27 8.41
N GLY A 188 -12.42 -1.67 9.09
CA GLY A 188 -12.51 -1.40 10.53
C GLY A 188 -13.61 -0.40 10.89
N MET A 189 -13.77 0.67 10.11
CA MET A 189 -14.79 1.70 10.35
C MET A 189 -16.21 1.14 10.20
N THR A 190 -16.50 0.49 9.07
CA THR A 190 -17.81 -0.10 8.80
C THR A 190 -18.05 -1.34 9.67
N GLY A 191 -17.06 -2.22 9.77
CA GLY A 191 -17.14 -3.44 10.56
C GLY A 191 -17.36 -3.19 12.05
N GLY A 192 -16.71 -2.17 12.62
CA GLY A 192 -16.92 -1.80 14.03
C GLY A 192 -18.36 -1.38 14.33
N VAL A 193 -18.97 -0.58 13.46
CA VAL A 193 -20.38 -0.16 13.62
C VAL A 193 -21.32 -1.34 13.45
N THR A 194 -21.11 -2.17 12.42
CA THR A 194 -21.94 -3.36 12.18
C THR A 194 -21.82 -4.35 13.34
N LEU A 195 -20.62 -4.66 13.81
CA LEU A 195 -20.39 -5.52 14.96
C LEU A 195 -21.06 -4.97 16.22
N GLY A 196 -21.02 -3.65 16.44
CA GLY A 196 -21.74 -2.99 17.53
C GLY A 196 -23.25 -3.19 17.47
N LEU A 197 -23.85 -3.03 16.29
CA LEU A 197 -25.29 -3.26 16.08
C LEU A 197 -25.70 -4.72 16.30
N PHE A 198 -24.92 -5.67 15.76
CA PHE A 198 -25.17 -7.09 15.97
C PHE A 198 -25.01 -7.48 17.45
N SER A 199 -23.97 -6.97 18.12
CA SER A 199 -23.74 -7.23 19.54
C SER A 199 -24.87 -6.64 20.39
N LEU A 200 -25.36 -5.44 20.05
CA LEU A 200 -26.50 -4.82 20.71
C LEU A 200 -27.74 -5.71 20.61
N GLY A 201 -28.06 -6.19 19.41
CA GLY A 201 -29.22 -7.05 19.17
C GLY A 201 -29.13 -8.44 19.81
N MET A 202 -27.93 -9.01 19.92
CA MET A 202 -27.72 -10.34 20.52
C MET A 202 -27.64 -10.31 22.05
N LEU A 203 -26.97 -9.32 22.63
CA LEU A 203 -26.65 -9.31 24.06
C LEU A 203 -27.63 -8.51 24.91
N PHE A 204 -28.34 -7.55 24.34
CA PHE A 204 -29.19 -6.62 25.08
C PHE A 204 -30.66 -6.76 24.66
N PRO A 205 -31.45 -7.64 25.31
CA PRO A 205 -32.84 -7.90 24.93
C PRO A 205 -33.77 -6.69 25.13
N TRP A 206 -33.34 -5.68 25.89
CA TRP A 206 -34.05 -4.41 26.08
C TRP A 206 -33.71 -3.34 25.03
N ALA A 207 -32.83 -3.64 24.06
CA ALA A 207 -32.53 -2.72 22.98
C ALA A 207 -33.74 -2.57 22.05
N ASN A 208 -34.05 -1.33 21.67
CA ASN A 208 -35.15 -1.03 20.75
C ASN A 208 -34.64 -0.56 19.38
N ALA A 209 -35.46 -0.72 18.34
CA ALA A 209 -35.10 -0.39 16.96
C ALA A 209 -34.69 1.07 16.77
N LYS A 210 -35.38 2.01 17.43
CA LYS A 210 -35.06 3.45 17.34
C LYS A 210 -33.67 3.75 17.91
N GLY A 211 -33.34 3.15 19.05
CA GLY A 211 -32.04 3.25 19.70
C GLY A 211 -30.92 2.61 18.88
N ALA A 212 -31.19 1.46 18.26
CA ALA A 212 -30.24 0.82 17.35
C ALA A 212 -29.93 1.70 16.13
N VAL A 213 -30.95 2.28 15.47
CA VAL A 213 -30.74 3.19 14.33
C VAL A 213 -30.00 4.46 14.76
N ALA A 214 -30.43 5.10 15.86
CA ALA A 214 -29.78 6.31 16.36
C ALA A 214 -28.32 6.07 16.75
N GLY A 215 -28.04 4.97 17.47
CA GLY A 215 -26.69 4.57 17.86
C GLY A 215 -25.81 4.19 16.66
N GLY A 216 -26.37 3.50 15.66
CA GLY A 216 -25.67 3.15 14.43
C GLY A 216 -25.26 4.39 13.62
N VAL A 217 -26.19 5.34 13.42
CA VAL A 217 -25.90 6.60 12.71
C VAL A 217 -24.88 7.43 13.49
N PHE A 218 -25.06 7.57 14.80
CA PHE A 218 -24.12 8.32 15.64
C PHE A 218 -22.73 7.68 15.64
N GLY A 219 -22.64 6.37 15.79
CA GLY A 219 -21.39 5.62 15.74
C GLY A 219 -20.68 5.75 14.40
N LEU A 220 -21.43 5.67 13.29
CA LEU A 220 -20.88 5.86 11.95
C LEU A 220 -20.32 7.28 11.77
N LEU A 221 -21.06 8.31 12.19
CA LEU A 221 -20.59 9.70 12.11
C LEU A 221 -19.34 9.93 12.95
N LEU A 222 -19.31 9.42 14.18
CA LEU A 222 -18.15 9.53 15.06
C LEU A 222 -16.92 8.88 14.43
N VAL A 223 -17.08 7.68 13.89
CA VAL A 223 -15.99 6.93 13.24
C VAL A 223 -15.51 7.63 11.95
N ILE A 224 -16.41 8.21 11.16
CA ILE A 224 -16.04 9.02 9.98
C ILE A 224 -15.27 10.27 10.40
N VAL A 225 -15.70 10.96 11.46
CA VAL A 225 -15.00 12.17 11.94
C VAL A 225 -13.62 11.81 12.51
N ALA A 226 -13.54 10.78 13.35
CA ALA A 226 -12.28 10.33 13.95
C ALA A 226 -11.32 9.76 12.89
N GLY A 227 -11.82 8.87 12.02
CA GLY A 227 -11.03 8.25 10.95
C GLY A 227 -10.66 9.24 9.85
N GLY A 228 -11.60 10.06 9.39
CA GLY A 228 -11.36 11.11 8.39
C GLY A 228 -10.41 12.19 8.91
N GLY A 229 -10.58 12.62 10.15
CA GLY A 229 -9.68 13.56 10.83
C GLY A 229 -8.24 13.02 10.93
N ALA A 230 -8.08 11.75 11.29
CA ALA A 230 -6.76 11.10 11.33
C ALA A 230 -6.09 11.03 9.95
N GLN A 231 -6.83 10.72 8.89
CA GLN A 231 -6.29 10.65 7.53
C GLN A 231 -5.91 12.04 6.99
N LEU A 232 -6.71 13.07 7.30
CA LEU A 232 -6.45 14.45 6.89
C LEU A 232 -5.23 15.03 7.63
N ALA A 233 -5.12 14.77 8.94
CA ALA A 233 -3.97 15.15 9.74
C ALA A 233 -2.68 14.47 9.25
N GLN A 234 -2.73 13.19 8.89
CA GLN A 234 -1.58 12.47 8.31
C GLN A 234 -1.14 13.06 6.97
N LYS A 235 -2.08 13.44 6.09
CA LYS A 235 -1.75 14.13 4.83
C LYS A 235 -1.11 15.48 5.10
N ALA A 236 -1.67 16.29 6.01
CA ALA A 236 -1.11 17.58 6.38
C ALA A 236 0.32 17.45 6.94
N LEU A 237 0.56 16.50 7.85
CA LEU A 237 1.89 16.20 8.38
C LEU A 237 2.91 15.79 7.30
N ARG A 238 2.50 14.95 6.35
CA ARG A 238 3.37 14.56 5.22
C ARG A 238 3.72 15.74 4.33
N ILE A 239 2.78 16.64 4.07
CA ILE A 239 3.02 17.87 3.30
C ILE A 239 4.00 18.78 4.06
N SER A 240 3.76 19.00 5.36
CA SER A 240 4.66 19.79 6.21
C SER A 240 6.08 19.21 6.28
N ALA A 241 6.21 17.88 6.33
CA ALA A 241 7.52 17.21 6.32
C ALA A 241 8.24 17.35 4.97
N ARG A 242 7.52 17.25 3.85
CA ARG A 242 8.08 17.48 2.50
C ARG A 242 8.52 18.94 2.30
N LEU A 243 7.69 19.89 2.70
CA LEU A 243 8.05 21.31 2.66
C LEU A 243 9.26 21.61 3.56
N GLY A 244 9.35 20.94 4.71
CA GLY A 244 10.51 21.02 5.59
C GLY A 244 11.79 20.46 4.96
N SER A 245 11.72 19.34 4.25
CA SER A 245 12.88 18.75 3.57
C SER A 245 13.32 19.58 2.36
N GLU A 246 12.38 20.11 1.56
CA GLU A 246 12.67 21.03 0.46
C GLU A 246 13.31 22.33 0.97
N ARG A 247 12.80 22.90 2.07
CA ARG A 247 13.41 24.09 2.68
C ARG A 247 14.83 23.83 3.17
N ARG A 248 15.08 22.66 3.75
CA ARG A 248 16.42 22.25 4.22
C ARG A 248 17.37 22.00 3.03
N ARG A 249 16.87 21.43 1.93
CA ARG A 249 17.61 21.25 0.67
C ARG A 249 17.96 22.59 0.02
N SER A 250 17.01 23.54 0.01
CA SER A 250 17.21 24.90 -0.49
C SER A 250 18.18 25.71 0.39
N SER A 251 18.24 25.48 1.70
CA SER A 251 19.24 26.14 2.58
C SER A 251 20.65 25.57 2.45
N SER A 252 20.77 24.32 1.99
CA SER A 252 22.06 23.67 1.72
C SER A 252 22.71 24.23 0.46
N VAL A 253 21.89 24.59 -0.54
CA VAL A 253 22.33 25.34 -1.73
C VAL A 253 22.40 26.83 -1.37
N ARG A 254 23.40 27.21 -0.58
CA ARG A 254 23.74 28.63 -0.42
C ARG A 254 24.32 29.12 -1.75
N PRO A 255 23.82 30.20 -2.37
CA PRO A 255 24.53 30.82 -3.48
C PRO A 255 25.93 31.23 -2.98
N PRO A 256 26.99 31.05 -3.78
CA PRO A 256 28.34 31.38 -3.36
C PRO A 256 28.39 32.82 -2.86
N SER A 257 29.04 33.03 -1.72
CA SER A 257 29.13 34.35 -1.11
C SER A 257 29.90 35.30 -2.04
N LEU A 258 29.65 36.61 -1.97
CA LEU A 258 30.39 37.60 -2.78
C LEU A 258 31.92 37.55 -2.54
N ALA A 259 32.34 36.96 -1.41
CA ALA A 259 33.73 36.69 -1.08
C ALA A 259 34.28 35.46 -1.83
N ASP A 260 33.49 34.38 -1.95
CA ASP A 260 33.85 33.22 -2.79
C ASP A 260 33.97 33.61 -4.27
N ASP A 261 33.11 34.49 -4.77
CA ASP A 261 33.20 34.95 -6.15
C ASP A 261 34.48 35.77 -6.42
N LYS A 262 34.94 36.59 -5.45
CA LYS A 262 36.23 37.28 -5.56
C LYS A 262 37.41 36.32 -5.51
N ASP A 263 37.38 35.31 -4.65
CA ASP A 263 38.47 34.32 -4.55
C ASP A 263 38.51 33.40 -5.77
N MET A 264 37.35 33.01 -6.32
CA MET A 264 37.27 32.25 -7.57
C MET A 264 37.77 33.06 -8.78
N ARG A 265 37.41 34.36 -8.87
CA ARG A 265 37.97 35.27 -9.89
C ARG A 265 39.47 35.54 -9.68
N ARG A 266 39.96 35.55 -8.44
CA ARG A 266 41.39 35.69 -8.13
C ARG A 266 42.17 34.44 -8.52
N ARG A 267 41.62 33.24 -8.27
CA ARG A 267 42.20 31.96 -8.70
C ARG A 267 42.22 31.81 -10.22
N ARG A 268 41.17 32.25 -10.93
CA ARG A 268 41.17 32.31 -12.41
C ARG A 268 42.24 33.25 -12.96
N ARG A 269 42.41 34.44 -12.35
CA ARG A 269 43.50 35.35 -12.75
C ARG A 269 44.88 34.80 -12.43
N LEU A 270 45.04 34.09 -11.31
CA LEU A 270 46.31 33.44 -10.96
C LEU A 270 46.64 32.26 -11.88
N SER A 271 45.65 31.49 -12.35
CA SER A 271 45.87 30.44 -13.36
C SER A 271 46.21 31.01 -14.73
N GLU A 272 45.63 32.15 -15.11
CA GLU A 272 46.00 32.88 -16.34
C GLU A 272 47.42 33.47 -16.24
N MET A 273 47.86 33.90 -15.05
CA MET A 273 49.24 34.33 -14.80
C MET A 273 50.24 33.17 -14.73
N ALA A 274 49.82 31.99 -14.26
CA ALA A 274 50.64 30.78 -14.20
C ALA A 274 50.73 30.02 -15.53
N GLY A 275 50.03 30.48 -16.57
CA GLY A 275 50.10 29.95 -17.94
C GLY A 275 51.38 30.32 -18.71
N GLY A 276 52.43 30.76 -18.03
CA GLY A 276 53.74 31.01 -18.64
C GLY A 276 54.86 30.64 -17.69
N VAL A 277 55.76 29.78 -18.17
CA VAL A 277 57.10 29.46 -17.63
C VAL A 277 57.22 28.20 -16.75
N PHE A 278 57.45 27.09 -17.47
CA PHE A 278 58.55 26.11 -17.36
C PHE A 278 58.83 25.24 -16.12
N TYR A 279 59.05 23.95 -16.45
CA TYR A 279 59.61 22.79 -15.74
C TYR A 279 61.02 23.01 -15.15
N SER A 280 61.33 22.38 -14.01
CA SER A 280 62.55 21.57 -13.76
C SER A 280 62.73 21.08 -12.30
N ASP A 281 62.85 19.75 -12.14
CA ASP A 281 63.68 18.92 -11.22
C ASP A 281 63.64 18.95 -9.66
N LEU A 282 63.11 17.82 -9.11
CA LEU A 282 63.58 16.91 -8.02
C LEU A 282 63.78 17.40 -6.55
N PRO A 283 63.78 16.52 -5.49
CA PRO A 283 63.61 15.05 -5.44
C PRO A 283 62.63 14.47 -4.37
N SER A 284 62.40 13.16 -4.53
CA SER A 284 61.79 12.14 -3.65
C SER A 284 61.90 12.35 -2.13
N ASP A 285 60.77 12.37 -1.42
CA ASP A 285 60.46 11.39 -0.36
C ASP A 285 59.03 11.56 0.20
N TYR A 286 58.51 10.48 0.79
CA TYR A 286 57.23 10.30 1.50
C TYR A 286 56.04 9.71 0.72
N HIS A 287 55.94 8.38 0.87
CA HIS A 287 54.70 7.62 0.90
C HIS A 287 53.63 8.27 1.79
N HIS A 288 52.45 8.53 1.22
CA HIS A 288 51.18 8.10 1.83
C HIS A 288 50.10 7.96 0.76
N ASP A 289 49.70 6.71 0.50
CA ASP A 289 48.55 6.34 -0.32
C ASP A 289 47.28 6.98 0.24
N ASN A 290 46.56 7.74 -0.58
CA ASN A 290 45.17 8.10 -0.31
C ASN A 290 44.34 8.00 -1.61
N PRO A 291 43.57 6.91 -1.81
CA PRO A 291 42.84 6.65 -3.05
C PRO A 291 41.46 7.33 -3.02
N ALA A 292 41.41 8.66 -2.90
CA ALA A 292 40.16 9.42 -2.85
C ALA A 292 39.94 10.42 -4.01
N LEU A 293 40.81 10.43 -5.02
CA LEU A 293 40.69 11.34 -6.17
C LEU A 293 40.90 10.60 -7.50
N ARG A 294 39.95 9.73 -7.84
CA ARG A 294 39.63 9.40 -9.23
C ARG A 294 38.12 9.41 -9.38
N LEU A 295 37.54 10.59 -9.59
CA LEU A 295 36.27 10.69 -10.28
C LEU A 295 36.50 11.48 -11.57
N SER A 296 36.27 10.75 -12.66
CA SER A 296 36.35 11.14 -14.05
C SER A 296 35.60 12.44 -14.29
N GLU A 297 36.31 13.43 -14.83
CA GLU A 297 35.73 14.57 -15.53
C GLU A 297 34.84 14.05 -16.68
N LYS A 298 33.59 14.50 -16.75
CA LYS A 298 32.69 14.28 -17.90
C LYS A 298 32.29 15.66 -18.44
N PRO A 299 32.50 15.96 -19.74
CA PRO A 299 32.23 17.27 -20.31
C PRO A 299 30.71 17.53 -20.49
N PRO A 300 30.28 18.80 -20.66
CA PRO A 300 28.88 19.21 -20.62
C PRO A 300 28.07 18.75 -21.86
N PRO A 301 26.72 18.73 -21.80
CA PRO A 301 25.90 18.18 -22.86
C PRO A 301 25.60 19.22 -23.95
N ASP A 302 25.82 18.84 -25.20
CA ASP A 302 25.31 19.55 -26.37
C ASP A 302 23.99 18.93 -26.86
N ASP A 303 23.04 19.84 -27.06
CA ASP A 303 21.87 19.87 -27.93
C ASP A 303 20.77 18.78 -27.93
N TYR A 304 19.55 19.32 -27.84
CA TYR A 304 18.27 18.68 -28.08
C TYR A 304 18.16 18.15 -29.52
N ASN A 305 17.74 16.89 -29.69
CA ASN A 305 17.00 16.52 -30.89
C ASN A 305 15.90 15.49 -30.59
N TYR A 306 14.67 15.90 -30.90
CA TYR A 306 13.46 15.09 -30.89
C TYR A 306 13.49 14.16 -32.11
N ASN A 307 13.39 12.85 -31.92
CA ASN A 307 12.58 11.99 -32.80
C ASN A 307 12.30 10.61 -32.19
N ASN A 308 11.01 10.30 -32.13
CA ASN A 308 10.40 9.06 -31.69
C ASN A 308 10.75 7.89 -32.62
N SER A 309 11.12 6.75 -32.03
CA SER A 309 10.69 5.43 -32.53
C SER A 309 11.08 4.32 -31.54
N PHE A 310 10.06 3.65 -31.01
CA PHE A 310 10.07 2.23 -30.60
C PHE A 310 11.30 1.71 -29.85
N LYS A 311 11.33 1.91 -28.52
CA LYS A 311 12.18 1.12 -27.62
C LYS A 311 11.37 0.72 -26.38
N LEU A 312 10.48 -0.24 -26.58
CA LEU A 312 9.93 -1.07 -25.52
C LEU A 312 11.05 -1.99 -25.01
N GLU A 313 11.08 -2.21 -23.69
CA GLU A 313 11.67 -3.40 -23.07
C GLU A 313 13.18 -3.65 -23.23
N SER A 314 14.05 -2.70 -22.82
CA SER A 314 15.46 -3.06 -22.55
C SER A 314 16.18 -2.15 -21.56
N THR A 315 15.75 -0.88 -21.43
CA THR A 315 16.47 0.09 -20.60
C THR A 315 16.21 -0.05 -19.10
N SER A 316 15.21 -0.83 -18.66
CA SER A 316 14.95 -1.06 -17.23
C SER A 316 15.81 -2.16 -16.61
N ILE A 317 16.56 -2.92 -17.42
CA ILE A 317 17.40 -4.03 -16.92
C ILE A 317 18.83 -3.54 -16.69
N GLU A 318 19.38 -2.66 -17.53
CA GLU A 318 20.78 -2.19 -17.39
C GLU A 318 21.00 -1.15 -16.29
N ASP A 319 20.04 -0.24 -16.00
CA ASP A 319 20.18 0.72 -14.88
C ASP A 319 19.99 0.08 -13.49
N SER A 320 19.78 -1.24 -13.47
CA SER A 320 19.42 -2.00 -12.28
C SER A 320 20.44 -3.07 -11.92
N SER A 321 21.68 -2.93 -12.42
CA SER A 321 22.83 -3.69 -11.95
C SER A 321 23.45 -3.12 -10.67
N GLN A 322 22.83 -2.11 -10.06
CA GLN A 322 23.27 -1.55 -8.77
C GLN A 322 22.55 -2.21 -7.58
N CYS A 323 21.42 -2.89 -7.82
CA CYS A 323 20.58 -3.67 -6.89
C CYS A 323 19.72 -4.63 -7.73
#